data_AF-A0A6N3CVZ3-F1
#
_entry.id   AF-A0A6N3CVZ3-F1
#
_cell.length_a   1.000
_cell.length_b   1.000
_cell.length_c   1.000
_cell.angle_alpha   90.00
_cell.angle_beta   90.00
_cell.angle_gamma   90.00
#
_symmetry.space_group_name_H-M   'P 1'
#
loop_
_entity.id
_entity.type
_entity.pdbx_description
1 polymer ?
#
loop_
_entity_poly.entity_id
_entity_poly.type
_entity_poly.pdbx_seq_one_letter_code
_entity_poly.pdbx_strand_id
1 'polypeptide(L)'
;MKPEYLINADHLTVILCPLEKQDKILEHLKKEVLVANLENFAIVQKDWPMFPYLKLKDHVLLDLPEKGIKQDRLAYQEKLDISSSLLNCAATELTPFEKVKLQLLHALLSKRNNIVIEDTFDELSILEIQELLHLLSYLAHEENQGILLFTHDATIAQSPYIDRLEPAS
;
A
#
# COMPACT_ATOMS: atom_id res chain seq x y z
N MET A 1 13.61 0.01 15.66
CA MET A 1 13.52 1.18 14.76
C MET A 1 12.94 2.32 15.56
N LYS A 2 13.47 3.55 15.44
CA LYS A 2 12.82 4.71 16.05
C LYS A 2 11.58 5.08 15.23
N PRO A 3 10.43 5.42 15.85
CA PRO A 3 9.21 5.82 15.14
C PRO A 3 9.39 7.08 14.27
N GLU A 4 10.53 7.76 14.41
CA GLU A 4 10.93 8.96 13.67
C GLU A 4 11.08 8.74 12.15
N TYR A 5 11.33 7.50 11.68
CA TYR A 5 11.39 7.17 10.25
C TYR A 5 10.02 7.20 9.56
N LEU A 6 8.92 7.10 10.33
CA LEU A 6 7.56 7.04 9.82
C LEU A 6 6.98 8.44 9.51
N ILE A 7 7.67 9.52 9.90
CA ILE A 7 7.02 10.82 10.13
C ILE A 7 7.25 11.85 9.02
N ASN A 8 8.16 11.63 8.06
CA ASN A 8 8.39 12.57 6.94
C ASN A 8 8.74 11.84 5.63
N ALA A 9 7.89 10.91 5.19
CA ALA A 9 7.92 10.52 3.80
C ALA A 9 7.13 11.58 3.02
N ASP A 10 7.78 12.61 2.50
CA ASP A 10 7.19 13.45 1.45
C ASP A 10 7.36 12.78 0.06
N HIS A 11 7.95 11.58 0.04
CA HIS A 11 8.55 10.91 -1.12
C HIS A 11 8.50 9.38 -1.00
N LEU A 12 8.68 8.66 -2.11
CA LEU A 12 8.72 7.20 -2.14
C LEU A 12 10.04 6.69 -1.52
N THR A 13 9.96 6.17 -0.31
CA THR A 13 11.11 5.68 0.47
C THR A 13 11.12 4.16 0.50
N VAL A 14 12.25 3.55 0.14
CA VAL A 14 12.46 2.11 0.24
C VAL A 14 13.32 1.77 1.45
N ILE A 15 12.85 0.80 2.24
CA ILE A 15 13.64 0.11 3.25
C ILE A 15 14.13 -1.20 2.66
N LEU A 16 15.44 -1.28 2.39
CA LEU A 16 16.08 -2.51 1.97
C LEU A 16 16.44 -3.34 3.21
N CYS A 17 15.77 -4.48 3.38
CA CYS A 17 15.97 -5.35 4.53
C CYS A 17 15.89 -6.84 4.16
N PRO A 18 16.69 -7.71 4.80
CA PRO A 18 16.52 -9.15 4.66
C PRO A 18 15.14 -9.60 5.18
N LEU A 19 14.52 -10.58 4.51
CA LEU A 19 13.21 -11.15 4.86
C LEU A 19 13.06 -11.46 6.37
N GLU A 20 14.08 -12.09 6.98
CA GLU A 20 14.07 -12.45 8.40
C GLU A 20 13.92 -11.26 9.36
N LYS A 21 14.41 -10.08 8.95
CA LYS A 21 14.27 -8.83 9.72
C LYS A 21 12.97 -8.11 9.35
N GLN A 22 12.52 -8.25 8.10
CA GLN A 22 11.33 -7.59 7.60
C GLN A 22 10.08 -7.98 8.39
N ASP A 23 9.85 -9.27 8.60
CA ASP A 23 8.67 -9.75 9.34
C ASP A 23 8.62 -9.17 10.75
N LYS A 24 9.76 -9.15 11.46
CA LYS A 24 9.84 -8.60 12.82
C LYS A 24 9.56 -7.09 12.84
N ILE A 25 10.04 -6.35 11.85
CA ILE A 25 9.81 -4.90 11.74
C ILE A 25 8.34 -4.64 11.42
N LEU A 26 7.76 -5.36 10.46
CA LEU A 26 6.36 -5.23 10.07
C LEU A 26 5.41 -5.62 11.21
N GLU A 27 5.68 -6.72 11.94
CA GLU A 27 4.88 -7.10 13.11
C GLU A 27 4.91 -6.03 14.20
N HIS A 28 6.08 -5.44 14.45
CA HIS A 28 6.22 -4.36 15.41
C HIS A 28 5.46 -3.12 14.95
N LEU A 29 5.60 -2.74 13.68
CA LEU A 29 4.91 -1.58 13.09
C LEU A 29 3.39 -1.76 13.10
N LYS A 30 2.87 -2.93 12.75
CA LYS A 30 1.43 -3.24 12.85
C LYS A 30 0.93 -3.08 14.28
N LYS A 31 1.67 -3.60 15.27
CA LYS A 31 1.33 -3.44 16.70
C LYS A 31 1.36 -1.98 17.11
N GLU A 32 2.36 -1.21 16.70
CA GLU A 32 2.43 0.21 17.03
C GLU A 32 1.31 1.01 16.36
N VAL A 33 1.01 0.78 15.08
CA VAL A 33 -0.11 1.44 14.39
C VAL A 33 -1.45 1.15 15.09
N LEU A 34 -1.68 -0.10 15.48
CA LEU A 34 -2.89 -0.52 16.21
C LEU A 34 -2.96 0.05 17.64
N VAL A 35 -1.84 0.09 18.37
CA VAL A 35 -1.79 0.53 19.78
C VAL A 35 -1.75 2.05 19.90
N ALA A 36 -1.00 2.73 19.02
CA ALA A 36 -0.86 4.18 19.01
C ALA A 36 -1.97 4.89 18.22
N ASN A 37 -2.89 4.12 17.61
CA ASN A 37 -4.05 4.62 16.87
C ASN A 37 -3.64 5.70 15.86
N LEU A 38 -2.58 5.39 15.10
CA LEU A 38 -2.02 6.32 14.12
C LEU A 38 -2.97 6.39 12.92
N GLU A 39 -4.04 7.18 13.04
CA GLU A 39 -5.10 7.35 12.04
C GLU A 39 -4.56 7.76 10.65
N ASN A 40 -3.34 8.29 10.59
CA ASN A 40 -2.68 8.76 9.37
C ASN A 40 -1.97 7.68 8.54
N PHE A 41 -1.96 6.41 8.95
CA PHE A 41 -1.22 5.35 8.25
C PHE A 41 -2.12 4.27 7.66
N ALA A 42 -1.93 3.95 6.39
CA ALA A 42 -2.46 2.76 5.72
C ALA A 42 -1.35 1.71 5.59
N ILE A 43 -1.70 0.44 5.71
CA ILE A 43 -0.77 -0.68 5.49
C ILE A 43 -1.32 -1.53 4.35
N VAL A 44 -0.56 -1.65 3.27
CA VAL A 44 -0.80 -2.58 2.16
C VAL A 44 -0.07 -3.88 2.50
N GLN A 45 -0.86 -4.91 2.75
CA GLN A 45 -0.37 -6.20 3.22
C GLN A 45 -0.25 -7.19 2.08
N LYS A 46 0.77 -8.06 2.14
CA LYS A 46 0.91 -9.21 1.25
C LYS A 46 -0.26 -10.17 1.44
N ASP A 47 -0.46 -10.59 2.68
CA ASP A 47 -1.59 -11.42 3.10
C ASP A 47 -2.75 -10.54 3.57
N TRP A 48 -3.54 -10.03 2.62
CA TRP A 48 -4.71 -9.21 2.92
C TRP A 48 -5.86 -10.06 3.48
N PRO A 49 -6.27 -9.90 4.77
CA PRO A 49 -7.31 -10.72 5.36
C PRO A 49 -8.69 -10.37 4.79
N MET A 50 -9.20 -11.29 3.98
CA MET A 50 -10.53 -11.17 3.37
C MET A 50 -11.61 -11.73 4.28
N PHE A 51 -12.70 -10.98 4.45
CA PHE A 51 -13.86 -11.45 5.20
C PHE A 51 -14.78 -12.26 4.27
N PRO A 52 -15.00 -13.57 4.53
CA PRO A 52 -15.74 -14.45 3.63
C PRO A 52 -17.19 -14.01 3.35
N TYR A 53 -17.76 -13.24 4.26
CA TYR A 53 -19.17 -12.82 4.24
C TYR A 53 -19.37 -11.43 3.64
N LEU A 54 -18.28 -10.71 3.35
CA LEU A 54 -18.32 -9.33 2.88
C LEU A 54 -18.05 -9.29 1.38
N LYS A 55 -18.82 -8.48 0.65
CA LYS A 55 -18.51 -8.25 -0.77
C LYS A 55 -17.22 -7.45 -0.88
N LEU A 56 -16.47 -7.67 -1.95
CA LEU A 56 -15.19 -6.99 -2.16
C LEU A 56 -15.32 -5.45 -2.13
N LYS A 57 -16.35 -4.91 -2.79
CA LYS A 57 -16.66 -3.48 -2.70
C LYS A 57 -16.87 -3.01 -1.26
N ASP A 58 -17.60 -3.76 -0.45
CA ASP A 58 -17.89 -3.37 0.94
C ASP A 58 -16.66 -3.56 1.83
N HIS A 59 -15.75 -4.48 1.46
CA HIS A 59 -14.45 -4.66 2.09
C HIS A 59 -13.50 -3.49 1.84
N VAL A 60 -13.38 -3.05 0.59
CA VAL A 60 -12.58 -1.86 0.22
C VAL A 60 -13.14 -0.59 0.87
N LEU A 61 -14.45 -0.53 1.10
CA LEU A 61 -15.11 0.62 1.70
C LEU A 61 -15.29 0.53 3.22
N LEU A 62 -14.70 -0.48 3.85
CA LEU A 62 -14.81 -0.70 5.28
C LEU A 62 -14.16 0.46 6.04
N ASP A 63 -14.81 0.93 7.12
CA ASP A 63 -14.30 2.02 7.97
C ASP A 63 -14.09 3.38 7.26
N LEU A 64 -14.73 3.60 6.10
CA LEU A 64 -14.68 4.87 5.39
C LEU A 64 -15.90 5.77 5.70
N PRO A 65 -15.72 7.10 5.81
CA PRO A 65 -16.80 8.04 6.09
C PRO A 65 -17.74 8.22 4.88
N GLU A 66 -19.00 7.76 4.93
CA GLU A 66 -19.96 7.73 3.80
C GLU A 66 -20.13 9.04 2.99
N LYS A 67 -19.79 10.20 3.55
CA LYS A 67 -19.92 11.51 2.90
C LYS A 67 -18.77 11.79 1.93
N GLY A 68 -19.08 11.91 0.65
CA GLY A 68 -18.15 12.39 -0.39
C GLY A 68 -17.38 11.28 -1.13
N ILE A 69 -17.30 10.07 -0.56
CA ILE A 69 -16.52 8.94 -1.11
C ILE A 69 -16.85 8.62 -2.56
N LYS A 70 -18.11 8.76 -3.01
CA LYS A 70 -18.50 8.30 -4.35
C LYS A 70 -17.73 8.99 -5.48
N GLN A 71 -17.45 10.29 -5.36
CA GLN A 71 -16.72 11.05 -6.38
C GLN A 71 -15.23 10.75 -6.31
N ASP A 72 -14.64 10.84 -5.11
CA ASP A 72 -13.22 10.51 -4.86
C ASP A 72 -12.89 9.09 -5.32
N ARG A 73 -13.79 8.14 -5.06
CA ARG A 73 -13.66 6.75 -5.47
C ARG A 73 -13.62 6.56 -6.98
N LEU A 74 -14.43 7.30 -7.75
CA LEU A 74 -14.37 7.19 -9.21
C LEU A 74 -13.04 7.75 -9.74
N ALA A 75 -12.60 8.89 -9.21
CA ALA A 75 -11.32 9.49 -9.59
C ALA A 75 -10.13 8.58 -9.26
N TYR A 76 -10.10 8.00 -8.05
CA TYR A 76 -9.02 7.08 -7.66
C TYR A 76 -9.11 5.72 -8.36
N GLN A 77 -10.30 5.22 -8.71
CA GLN A 77 -10.42 4.03 -9.54
C GLN A 77 -9.82 4.22 -10.92
N GLU A 78 -10.06 5.39 -11.54
CA GLU A 78 -9.49 5.74 -12.84
C GLU A 78 -7.96 5.86 -12.76
N LYS A 79 -7.43 6.51 -11.72
CA LYS A 79 -5.99 6.66 -11.49
C LYS A 79 -5.26 5.33 -11.25
N LEU A 80 -5.90 4.39 -10.54
CA LEU A 80 -5.32 3.08 -10.24
C LEU A 80 -5.58 2.04 -11.34
N ASP A 81 -6.26 2.42 -12.42
CA ASP A 81 -6.72 1.52 -13.49
C ASP A 81 -7.51 0.31 -12.94
N ILE A 82 -8.43 0.59 -12.00
CA ILE A 82 -9.29 -0.42 -11.37
C ILE A 82 -10.61 -0.47 -12.13
N SER A 83 -10.87 -1.60 -12.80
CA SER A 83 -12.16 -1.79 -13.47
C SER A 83 -13.30 -1.85 -12.46
N SER A 84 -14.45 -1.27 -12.80
CA SER A 84 -15.66 -1.35 -11.98
C SER A 84 -16.14 -2.80 -11.77
N SER A 85 -15.78 -3.69 -12.70
CA SER A 85 -16.09 -5.12 -12.64
C SER A 85 -15.28 -5.81 -11.53
N LEU A 86 -14.03 -5.40 -11.32
CA LEU A 86 -13.14 -5.97 -10.32
C LEU A 86 -13.75 -5.89 -8.92
N LEU A 87 -14.40 -4.78 -8.57
CA LEU A 87 -15.06 -4.59 -7.27
C LEU A 87 -16.26 -5.52 -7.01
N ASN A 88 -16.77 -6.17 -8.06
CA ASN A 88 -17.86 -7.14 -7.98
C ASN A 88 -17.37 -8.60 -8.06
N CYS A 89 -16.08 -8.83 -8.29
CA CYS A 89 -15.48 -10.16 -8.32
C CYS A 89 -15.41 -10.79 -6.91
N ALA A 90 -15.28 -12.11 -6.88
CA ALA A 90 -15.02 -12.81 -5.64
C ALA A 90 -13.58 -12.55 -5.17
N ALA A 91 -13.39 -12.41 -3.86
CA ALA A 91 -12.07 -12.18 -3.26
C ALA A 91 -11.04 -13.27 -3.61
N THR A 92 -11.51 -14.47 -3.93
CA THR A 92 -10.69 -15.63 -4.33
C THR A 92 -10.16 -15.56 -5.75
N GLU A 93 -10.71 -14.68 -6.59
CA GLU A 93 -10.33 -14.53 -8.00
C GLU A 93 -9.30 -13.42 -8.22
N LEU A 94 -8.95 -12.68 -7.16
CA LEU A 94 -8.05 -11.53 -7.26
C LEU A 94 -6.60 -11.95 -7.38
N THR A 95 -5.91 -11.36 -8.35
CA THR A 95 -4.45 -11.48 -8.46
C THR A 95 -3.76 -10.71 -7.32
N PRO A 96 -2.51 -11.05 -6.98
CA PRO A 96 -1.73 -10.27 -6.00
C PRO A 96 -1.67 -8.78 -6.35
N PHE A 97 -1.51 -8.47 -7.63
CA PHE A 97 -1.48 -7.08 -8.12
C PHE A 97 -2.80 -6.34 -7.90
N GLU A 98 -3.93 -6.99 -8.19
CA GLU A 98 -5.26 -6.42 -7.96
C GLU A 98 -5.51 -6.17 -6.48
N LYS A 99 -5.06 -7.07 -5.58
CA LYS A 99 -5.15 -6.87 -4.13
C LYS A 99 -4.37 -5.64 -3.68
N VAL A 100 -3.17 -5.43 -4.22
CA VAL A 100 -2.37 -4.22 -3.93
C VAL A 100 -3.11 -2.97 -4.38
N LYS A 101 -3.61 -2.94 -5.63
CA LYS A 101 -4.40 -1.80 -6.15
C LYS A 101 -5.63 -1.49 -5.29
N LEU A 102 -6.36 -2.51 -4.85
CA LEU A 102 -7.56 -2.33 -4.02
C LEU A 102 -7.21 -1.83 -2.61
N GLN A 103 -6.11 -2.28 -2.02
CA GLN A 103 -5.61 -1.76 -0.74
C GLN A 103 -5.13 -0.31 -0.87
N LEU A 104 -4.47 0.05 -1.97
CA LEU A 104 -4.11 1.44 -2.27
C LEU A 104 -5.35 2.33 -2.46
N LEU A 105 -6.38 1.84 -3.16
CA LEU A 105 -7.65 2.55 -3.29
C LEU A 105 -8.27 2.82 -1.91
N HIS A 106 -8.29 1.81 -1.03
CA HIS A 106 -8.77 1.97 0.33
C HIS A 106 -7.96 2.99 1.13
N ALA A 107 -6.62 2.97 1.01
CA ALA A 107 -5.72 3.91 1.67
C ALA A 107 -6.00 5.37 1.27
N LEU A 108 -6.14 5.62 -0.04
CA LEU A 108 -6.43 6.95 -0.59
C LEU A 108 -7.81 7.45 -0.16
N LEU A 109 -8.83 6.57 -0.18
CA LEU A 109 -10.18 6.93 0.26
C LEU A 109 -10.28 7.18 1.76
N SER A 110 -9.43 6.52 2.55
CA SER A 110 -9.31 6.74 3.99
C SER A 110 -8.66 8.08 4.32
N LYS A 111 -8.18 8.84 3.32
CA LYS A 111 -7.47 10.12 3.48
C LYS A 111 -6.28 10.01 4.44
N ARG A 112 -5.63 8.85 4.46
CA ARG A 112 -4.40 8.64 5.22
C ARG A 112 -3.26 9.21 4.41
N ASN A 113 -2.33 9.88 5.07
CA ASN A 113 -1.24 10.57 4.40
C ASN A 113 -0.02 9.67 4.17
N ASN A 114 0.09 8.60 4.93
CA ASN A 114 1.22 7.69 4.85
C ASN A 114 0.75 6.27 4.50
N ILE A 115 1.43 5.63 3.56
CA ILE A 115 1.15 4.28 3.08
C ILE A 115 2.40 3.43 3.29
N VAL A 116 2.27 2.38 4.07
CA VAL A 116 3.32 1.36 4.25
C VAL A 116 2.98 0.17 3.36
N ILE A 117 3.95 -0.30 2.58
CA ILE A 117 3.77 -1.40 1.64
C ILE A 117 4.71 -2.53 2.03
N GLU A 118 4.12 -3.69 2.32
CA GLU A 118 4.86 -4.92 2.55
C GLU A 118 5.49 -5.43 1.26
N ASP A 119 6.49 -6.30 1.36
CA ASP A 119 7.13 -6.87 0.17
C ASP A 119 6.19 -7.87 -0.50
N THR A 120 5.40 -7.36 -1.42
CA THR A 120 4.48 -8.12 -2.27
C THR A 120 5.11 -8.46 -3.62
N PHE A 121 6.36 -8.06 -3.88
CA PHE A 121 6.96 -8.12 -5.21
C PHE A 121 7.29 -9.54 -5.67
N ASP A 122 7.52 -10.46 -4.74
CA ASP A 122 7.77 -11.88 -5.03
C ASP A 122 6.67 -12.55 -5.87
N GLU A 123 5.45 -12.07 -5.76
CA GLU A 123 4.27 -12.63 -6.41
C GLU A 123 3.88 -11.87 -7.69
N LEU A 124 4.65 -10.84 -8.05
CA LEU A 124 4.39 -9.98 -9.19
C LEU A 124 5.36 -10.29 -10.33
N SER A 125 4.86 -10.22 -11.56
CA SER A 125 5.69 -10.21 -12.76
C SER A 125 6.49 -8.92 -12.87
N ILE A 126 7.58 -8.94 -13.64
CA ILE A 126 8.42 -7.75 -13.88
C ILE A 126 7.60 -6.55 -14.39
N LEU A 127 6.60 -6.81 -15.25
CA LEU A 127 5.72 -5.77 -15.77
C LEU A 127 4.85 -5.17 -14.65
N GLU A 128 4.25 -6.01 -13.80
CA GLU A 128 3.45 -5.56 -12.66
C GLU A 128 4.29 -4.81 -11.62
N ILE A 129 5.53 -5.22 -11.39
CA ILE A 129 6.47 -4.50 -10.52
C ILE A 129 6.74 -3.09 -11.08
N GLN A 130 7.05 -2.99 -12.37
CA GLN A 130 7.30 -1.70 -13.02
C GLN A 130 6.07 -0.79 -12.97
N GLU A 131 4.89 -1.36 -13.24
CA GLU A 131 3.63 -0.64 -13.15
C GLU A 131 3.36 -0.18 -11.72
N LEU A 132 3.53 -1.06 -10.73
CA LEU A 132 3.35 -0.72 -9.32
C LEU A 132 4.28 0.42 -8.90
N LEU A 133 5.58 0.32 -9.18
CA LEU A 133 6.56 1.34 -8.80
C LEU A 133 6.27 2.70 -9.45
N HIS A 134 5.85 2.70 -10.72
CA HIS A 134 5.40 3.92 -11.39
C HIS A 134 4.18 4.53 -10.68
N LEU A 135 3.21 3.70 -10.31
CA LEU A 135 2.00 4.10 -9.61
C LEU A 135 2.31 4.67 -8.23
N LEU A 136 3.21 4.03 -7.47
CA LEU A 136 3.65 4.52 -6.17
C LEU A 136 4.37 5.86 -6.28
N SER A 137 5.27 6.02 -7.26
CA SER A 137 5.92 7.31 -7.49
C SER A 137 4.91 8.41 -7.85
N TYR A 138 3.92 8.10 -8.70
CA TYR A 138 2.82 9.02 -9.00
C TYR A 138 2.05 9.43 -7.74
N LEU A 139 1.66 8.47 -6.89
CA LEU A 139 0.96 8.76 -5.63
C LEU A 139 1.83 9.58 -4.67
N ALA A 140 3.12 9.33 -4.62
CA ALA A 140 4.03 10.09 -3.76
C ALA A 140 4.15 11.55 -4.20
N HIS A 141 4.33 11.82 -5.50
CA HIS A 141 4.57 13.18 -6.00
C HIS A 141 3.29 13.98 -6.27
N GLU A 142 2.28 13.38 -6.89
CA GLU A 142 1.08 14.09 -7.35
C GLU A 142 -0.01 14.13 -6.28
N GLU A 143 -0.13 13.08 -5.45
CA GLU A 143 -1.08 13.01 -4.33
C GLU A 143 -0.44 13.33 -2.97
N ASN A 144 0.84 13.69 -2.95
CA ASN A 144 1.64 14.04 -1.76
C ASN A 144 1.52 12.98 -0.65
N GLN A 145 1.57 11.70 -1.05
CA GLN A 145 1.48 10.55 -0.15
C GLN A 145 2.87 10.11 0.33
N GLY A 146 3.02 9.91 1.63
CA GLY A 146 4.23 9.35 2.20
C GLY A 146 4.28 7.84 2.07
N ILE A 147 5.04 7.34 1.11
CA ILE A 147 5.08 5.91 0.83
C ILE A 147 6.36 5.29 1.38
N LEU A 148 6.18 4.28 2.23
CA LEU A 148 7.25 3.48 2.80
C LEU A 148 7.15 2.06 2.26
N LEU A 149 8.10 1.67 1.42
CA LEU A 149 8.13 0.38 0.76
C LEU A 149 9.19 -0.51 1.38
N PHE A 150 8.81 -1.70 1.84
CA PHE A 150 9.78 -2.70 2.27
C PHE A 150 10.10 -3.63 1.10
N THR A 151 11.38 -3.92 0.91
CA THR A 151 11.80 -4.96 -0.04
C THR A 151 13.11 -5.58 0.39
N HIS A 152 13.33 -6.84 0.01
CA HIS A 152 14.62 -7.50 0.09
C HIS A 152 15.39 -7.49 -1.24
N ASP A 153 14.75 -7.10 -2.34
CA ASP A 153 15.37 -7.03 -3.66
C ASP A 153 16.08 -5.67 -3.87
N ALA A 154 17.41 -5.74 -4.02
CA ALA A 154 18.24 -4.57 -4.29
C ALA A 154 17.89 -3.88 -5.62
N THR A 155 17.35 -4.60 -6.59
CA THR A 155 16.96 -4.07 -7.91
C THR A 155 15.78 -3.12 -7.78
N ILE A 156 14.80 -3.48 -6.95
CA ILE A 156 13.62 -2.65 -6.66
C ILE A 156 14.05 -1.41 -5.88
N ALA A 157 14.93 -1.60 -4.89
CA ALA A 157 15.48 -0.52 -4.08
C ALA A 157 16.31 0.51 -4.87
N GLN A 158 16.89 0.12 -6.01
CA GLN A 158 17.67 0.99 -6.89
C GLN A 158 16.89 1.48 -8.12
N SER A 159 15.59 1.21 -8.16
CA SER A 159 14.73 1.59 -9.28
C SER A 159 14.66 3.12 -9.43
N PRO A 160 14.57 3.66 -10.65
CA PRO A 160 14.52 5.11 -10.89
C PRO A 160 13.29 5.80 -10.29
N TYR A 161 12.28 5.03 -9.88
CA TYR A 161 11.08 5.55 -9.24
C TYR A 161 11.28 5.86 -7.74
N ILE A 162 12.37 5.36 -7.13
CA ILE A 162 12.63 5.50 -5.69
C ILE A 162 13.38 6.79 -5.41
N ASP A 163 12.81 7.62 -4.55
CA ASP A 163 13.42 8.89 -4.15
C ASP A 163 14.48 8.70 -3.07
N ARG A 164 14.26 7.76 -2.16
CA ARG A 164 15.11 7.57 -0.98
C ARG A 164 15.27 6.10 -0.64
N LEU A 165 16.51 5.69 -0.42
CA LEU A 165 16.87 4.36 0.06
C LEU A 165 17.36 4.45 1.51
N GLU A 166 16.76 3.66 2.40
CA GLU A 166 17.20 3.51 3.78
C GLU A 166 17.56 2.05 4.09
N PRO A 167 18.74 1.78 4.68
CA PRO A 167 19.08 0.45 5.14
C PRO A 167 18.36 0.14 6.46
N ALA A 168 17.81 -1.07 6.59
CA ALA A 168 17.29 -1.54 7.88
C ALA A 168 18.44 -1.80 8.87
N SER A 169 18.69 -0.83 9.75
CA SER A 169 19.65 -0.94 10.86
C SER A 169 19.05 -1.68 12.05
#